data_AF-A0A957M3E4-F1
#
_entry.id   AF-A0A957M3E4-F1
#
_cell.length_a   1.000
_cell.length_b   1.000
_cell.length_c   1.000
_cell.angle_alpha   90.00
_cell.angle_beta   90.00
_cell.angle_gamma   90.00
#
_symmetry.space_group_name_H-M   'P 1'
#
loop_
_entity.id
_entity.type
_entity.pdbx_description
1 polymer ?
#
loop_
_entity_poly.entity_id
_entity_poly.type
_entity_poly.pdbx_seq_one_letter_code
_entity_poly.pdbx_strand_id
1 'polypeptide(L)'
;WPNMRQRPVKTLVLVDDVHAGTVHTINFAKSLGAPWTAVHVAIDPDKAERVRHTWQERVGDEAYLKVLPSPYRELTGPVHEYIEELMDELGGGYIHVIVGHLVMGSLTGQALHQNAAVALNFALQDIERVAVTTVAYQLDAETVVEAQADKQGLLSR
;
A
#
# COMPACT_ATOMS: atom_id res chain seq x y z
N TRP A 1 14.27 22.41 -22.53
CA TRP A 1 13.09 21.54 -22.33
C TRP A 1 13.55 20.09 -22.22
N PRO A 2 13.10 19.32 -21.22
CA PRO A 2 13.34 17.88 -21.20
C PRO A 2 12.69 17.22 -22.43
N ASN A 3 13.30 16.13 -22.92
CA ASN A 3 12.84 15.45 -24.12
C ASN A 3 11.56 14.66 -23.83
N MET A 4 10.48 14.90 -24.58
CA MET A 4 9.22 14.18 -24.43
C MET A 4 9.35 12.77 -25.02
N ARG A 5 9.46 11.77 -24.16
CA ARG A 5 9.56 10.36 -24.55
C ARG A 5 8.77 9.50 -23.59
N GLN A 6 8.14 8.44 -24.12
CA GLN A 6 7.54 7.41 -23.29
C GLN A 6 8.64 6.61 -22.56
N ARG A 7 8.34 6.22 -21.33
CA ARG A 7 9.21 5.44 -20.47
C ARG A 7 8.39 4.33 -19.80
N PRO A 8 8.97 3.15 -19.53
CA PRO A 8 8.27 2.10 -18.81
C PRO A 8 7.92 2.58 -17.40
N VAL A 9 6.80 2.08 -16.86
CA VAL A 9 6.34 2.36 -15.50
C VAL A 9 6.24 1.04 -14.75
N LYS A 10 6.90 0.94 -13.60
CA LYS A 10 6.74 -0.18 -12.67
C LYS A 10 5.79 0.24 -11.55
N THR A 11 4.64 -0.41 -11.45
CA THR A 11 3.61 -0.06 -10.47
C THR A 11 3.70 -0.95 -9.25
N LEU A 12 3.76 -0.33 -8.07
CA LEU A 12 3.76 -0.97 -6.76
C LEU A 12 2.49 -0.59 -6.02
N VAL A 13 1.82 -1.56 -5.39
CA VAL A 13 0.67 -1.32 -4.52
C VAL A 13 1.09 -1.65 -3.10
N LEU A 14 1.13 -0.64 -2.23
CA LEU A 14 1.41 -0.87 -0.82
C LEU A 14 0.21 -1.50 -0.12
N VAL A 15 0.48 -2.58 0.61
CA VAL A 15 -0.49 -3.38 1.33
C VAL A 15 -0.06 -3.46 2.79
N ASP A 16 -0.75 -2.76 3.69
CA ASP A 16 -0.51 -2.87 5.13
C ASP A 16 -1.20 -4.10 5.72
N ASP A 17 -2.48 -4.29 5.38
CA ASP A 17 -3.29 -5.44 5.75
C ASP A 17 -4.27 -5.78 4.60
N VAL A 18 -4.99 -6.90 4.68
CA VAL A 18 -5.94 -7.33 3.64
C VAL A 18 -7.38 -7.06 4.10
N HIS A 19 -7.92 -5.92 3.71
CA HIS A 19 -9.29 -5.50 4.01
C HIS A 19 -9.99 -4.86 2.80
N ALA A 20 -11.23 -4.37 2.95
CA ALA A 20 -12.01 -3.77 1.86
C ALA A 20 -11.29 -2.62 1.15
N GLY A 21 -10.65 -1.72 1.91
CA GLY A 21 -9.78 -0.66 1.35
C GLY A 21 -8.64 -1.20 0.48
N THR A 22 -7.98 -2.29 0.85
CA THR A 22 -6.92 -2.94 0.06
C THR A 22 -7.45 -3.44 -1.28
N VAL A 23 -8.61 -4.11 -1.28
CA VAL A 23 -9.28 -4.57 -2.50
C VAL A 23 -9.64 -3.37 -3.39
N HIS A 24 -10.12 -2.28 -2.80
CA HIS A 24 -10.41 -1.05 -3.54
C HIS A 24 -9.15 -0.45 -4.19
N THR A 25 -8.03 -0.39 -3.48
CA THR A 25 -6.74 0.06 -4.02
C THR A 25 -6.23 -0.86 -5.13
N ILE A 26 -6.38 -2.17 -4.99
CA ILE A 26 -6.04 -3.16 -6.04
C ILE A 26 -6.92 -2.95 -7.28
N ASN A 27 -8.21 -2.73 -7.11
CA ASN A 27 -9.12 -2.46 -8.24
C ASN A 27 -8.71 -1.20 -9.00
N PHE A 28 -8.29 -0.15 -8.28
CA PHE A 28 -7.71 1.03 -8.92
C PHE A 28 -6.44 0.68 -9.71
N ALA A 29 -5.49 -0.07 -9.13
CA ALA A 29 -4.28 -0.50 -9.84
C ALA A 29 -4.61 -1.32 -11.10
N LYS A 30 -5.57 -2.26 -11.03
CA LYS A 30 -6.05 -3.04 -12.18
C LYS A 30 -6.66 -2.15 -13.27
N SER A 31 -7.36 -1.07 -12.90
CA SER A 31 -7.98 -0.15 -13.85
C SER A 31 -6.97 0.65 -14.71
N LEU A 32 -5.70 0.71 -14.29
CA LEU A 32 -4.62 1.33 -15.06
C LEU A 32 -4.21 0.49 -16.29
N GLY A 33 -4.63 -0.78 -16.37
CA GLY A 33 -4.32 -1.65 -17.50
C GLY A 33 -2.84 -2.04 -17.62
N ALA A 34 -2.06 -1.86 -16.55
CA ALA A 34 -0.63 -2.17 -16.50
C ALA A 34 -0.34 -3.23 -15.40
N PRO A 35 0.75 -4.01 -15.54
CA PRO A 35 1.20 -4.91 -14.48
C PRO A 35 1.52 -4.16 -13.19
N TRP A 36 1.16 -4.74 -12.05
CA TRP A 36 1.43 -4.18 -10.72
C TRP A 36 1.97 -5.27 -9.79
N THR A 37 2.67 -4.86 -8.74
CA THR A 37 3.21 -5.76 -7.71
C THR A 37 2.72 -5.32 -6.34
N ALA A 38 2.18 -6.25 -5.55
CA ALA A 38 1.82 -5.97 -4.17
C ALA A 38 3.07 -5.97 -3.31
N VAL A 39 3.19 -4.96 -2.45
CA VAL A 39 4.32 -4.81 -1.53
C VAL A 39 3.78 -4.62 -0.11
N HIS A 40 4.13 -5.55 0.78
CA HIS A 40 3.82 -5.46 2.20
C HIS A 40 5.12 -5.23 2.99
N VAL A 41 5.09 -4.34 3.97
CA VAL A 41 6.22 -4.11 4.87
C VAL A 41 5.94 -4.80 6.20
N ALA A 42 6.74 -5.80 6.53
CA ALA A 42 6.61 -6.60 7.74
C ALA A 42 7.14 -5.82 8.97
N ILE A 43 6.38 -4.82 9.41
CA ILE A 43 6.63 -4.07 10.65
C ILE A 43 6.52 -5.00 11.88
N ASP A 44 5.62 -5.98 11.80
CA ASP A 44 5.44 -7.03 12.79
C ASP A 44 5.61 -8.39 12.09
N PRO A 45 6.71 -9.12 12.34
CA PRO A 45 6.99 -10.39 11.66
C PRO A 45 5.92 -11.46 11.96
N ASP A 46 5.28 -11.41 13.13
CA ASP A 46 4.20 -12.35 13.48
C ASP A 46 2.92 -12.05 12.69
N LYS A 47 2.71 -10.78 12.27
CA LYS A 47 1.63 -10.38 11.37
C LYS A 47 1.90 -10.74 9.91
N ALA A 48 3.16 -10.70 9.48
CA ALA A 48 3.50 -10.90 8.07
C ALA A 48 2.98 -12.25 7.54
N GLU A 49 3.04 -13.31 8.34
CA GLU A 49 2.53 -14.62 7.94
C GLU A 49 1.00 -14.64 7.81
N ARG A 50 0.29 -13.95 8.71
CA ARG A 50 -1.17 -13.79 8.61
C ARG A 50 -1.58 -13.00 7.38
N VAL A 51 -0.82 -11.95 7.04
CA VAL A 51 -1.06 -11.17 5.83
C VAL A 51 -0.84 -12.03 4.58
N ARG A 52 0.22 -12.85 4.54
CA ARG A 52 0.43 -13.80 3.42
C ARG A 52 -0.72 -14.79 3.27
N HIS A 53 -1.17 -15.39 4.38
CA HIS A 53 -2.28 -16.34 4.37
C HIS A 53 -3.57 -15.67 3.85
N THR A 54 -3.92 -14.52 4.43
CA THR A 54 -5.13 -13.78 4.06
C THR A 54 -5.07 -13.27 2.62
N TRP A 55 -3.87 -12.88 2.15
CA TRP A 55 -3.63 -12.52 0.75
C TRP A 55 -3.90 -13.69 -0.19
N GLN A 56 -3.36 -14.86 0.12
CA GLN A 56 -3.61 -16.05 -0.70
C GLN A 56 -5.09 -16.44 -0.71
N GLU A 57 -5.80 -16.31 0.42
CA GLU A 57 -7.23 -16.61 0.50
C GLU A 57 -8.10 -15.62 -0.28
N ARG A 58 -7.78 -14.32 -0.25
CA ARG A 58 -8.65 -13.27 -0.79
C ARG A 58 -8.27 -12.77 -2.18
N VAL A 59 -6.98 -12.78 -2.50
CA VAL A 59 -6.43 -12.32 -3.80
C VAL A 59 -5.95 -13.50 -4.63
N GLY A 60 -5.43 -14.55 -3.98
CA GLY A 60 -4.94 -15.74 -4.65
C GLY A 60 -3.75 -15.47 -5.55
N ASP A 61 -3.61 -16.28 -6.60
CA ASP A 61 -2.47 -16.26 -7.51
C ASP A 61 -2.51 -15.09 -8.52
N GLU A 62 -3.53 -14.22 -8.46
CA GLU A 62 -3.64 -13.05 -9.34
C GLU A 62 -2.49 -12.05 -9.17
N ALA A 63 -1.88 -12.00 -7.98
CA ALA A 63 -0.79 -11.07 -7.70
C ALA A 63 0.18 -11.61 -6.64
N TYR A 64 1.48 -11.56 -6.97
CA TYR A 64 2.54 -11.88 -6.03
C TYR A 64 2.66 -10.80 -4.94
N LEU A 65 2.73 -11.22 -3.67
CA LEU A 65 2.98 -10.36 -2.53
C LEU A 65 4.48 -10.35 -2.17
N LYS A 66 5.18 -9.29 -2.56
CA LYS A 66 6.54 -9.00 -2.08
C LYS A 66 6.44 -8.53 -0.64
N VAL A 67 7.15 -9.20 0.26
CA VAL A 67 7.25 -8.77 1.66
C VAL A 67 8.64 -8.22 1.91
N LEU A 68 8.70 -6.97 2.40
CA LEU A 68 9.92 -6.29 2.79
C LEU A 68 10.10 -6.42 4.30
N PRO A 69 11.28 -6.84 4.79
CA PRO A 69 11.57 -6.86 6.22
C PRO A 69 11.64 -5.42 6.74
N SER A 70 11.16 -5.19 7.98
CA SER A 70 11.29 -3.89 8.64
C SER A 70 11.98 -4.05 10.01
N PRO A 71 13.33 -4.04 10.04
CA PRO A 71 14.10 -4.29 11.26
C PRO A 71 13.85 -3.22 12.34
N TYR A 72 13.57 -1.99 11.91
CA TYR A 72 13.29 -0.85 12.79
C TYR A 72 11.80 -0.58 13.01
N ARG A 73 10.92 -1.48 12.51
CA ARG A 73 9.45 -1.37 12.61
C ARG A 73 8.90 -0.06 12.03
N GLU A 74 9.49 0.38 10.94
CA GLU A 74 9.09 1.55 10.17
C GLU A 74 8.64 1.16 8.75
N LEU A 75 7.73 1.96 8.19
CA LEU A 75 7.22 1.74 6.85
C LEU A 75 8.16 2.31 5.77
N THR A 76 8.63 3.54 5.99
CA THR A 76 9.23 4.37 4.95
C THR A 76 10.62 3.90 4.53
N GLY A 77 11.47 3.51 5.49
CA GLY A 77 12.84 3.05 5.22
C GLY A 77 12.87 1.85 4.26
N PRO A 78 12.21 0.72 4.58
CA PRO A 78 12.19 -0.45 3.71
C PRO A 78 11.62 -0.17 2.31
N VAL A 79 10.60 0.69 2.20
CA VAL A 79 10.01 1.04 0.90
C VAL A 79 10.96 1.91 0.09
N HIS A 80 11.62 2.87 0.73
CA HIS A 80 12.62 3.73 0.09
C HIS A 80 13.77 2.91 -0.46
N GLU A 81 14.41 2.07 0.36
CA GLU A 81 15.51 1.18 -0.06
C GLU A 81 15.09 0.29 -1.24
N TYR A 82 13.90 -0.32 -1.16
CA TYR A 82 13.40 -1.17 -2.23
C TYR A 82 13.14 -0.40 -3.54
N ILE A 83 12.69 0.85 -3.46
CA ILE A 83 12.47 1.69 -4.63
C ILE A 83 13.80 2.12 -5.26
N GLU A 84 14.82 2.43 -4.46
CA GLU A 84 16.17 2.70 -4.96
C GLU A 84 16.74 1.51 -5.73
N GLU A 85 16.66 0.30 -5.15
CA GLU A 85 17.07 -0.94 -5.83
C GLU A 85 16.36 -1.12 -7.18
N LEU A 86 15.04 -0.91 -7.20
CA LEU A 86 14.24 -1.02 -8.42
C LEU A 86 14.58 0.04 -9.46
N MET A 87 14.92 1.26 -9.05
CA MET A 87 15.33 2.33 -9.96
C MET A 87 16.65 1.98 -10.66
N ASP A 88 17.59 1.40 -9.93
CA ASP A 88 18.87 0.95 -10.44
C ASP A 88 18.71 -0.21 -11.43
N GLU A 89 17.86 -1.20 -11.09
CA GLU A 89 17.54 -2.33 -11.96
C GLU A 89 16.86 -1.91 -13.27
N LEU A 90 15.96 -0.92 -13.21
CA LEU A 90 15.17 -0.51 -14.38
C LEU A 90 16.05 0.19 -15.43
N GLY A 91 17.19 0.77 -15.04
CA GLY A 91 18.10 1.50 -15.93
C GLY A 91 17.49 2.72 -16.61
N GLY A 92 16.22 3.06 -16.29
CA GLY A 92 15.43 4.09 -16.93
C GLY A 92 13.93 3.80 -16.92
N GLY A 93 13.14 4.65 -16.27
CA GLY A 93 11.68 4.53 -16.24
C GLY A 93 11.07 5.40 -15.16
N TYR A 94 9.84 5.09 -14.77
CA TYR A 94 9.19 5.63 -13.58
C TYR A 94 8.76 4.50 -12.64
N ILE A 95 8.76 4.77 -11.36
CA ILE A 95 8.11 3.92 -10.35
C ILE A 95 6.82 4.63 -9.92
N HIS A 96 5.72 3.89 -9.96
CA HIS A 96 4.41 4.38 -9.52
C HIS A 96 4.02 3.64 -8.25
N VAL A 97 3.94 4.36 -7.13
CA VAL A 97 3.58 3.81 -5.83
C VAL A 97 2.13 4.17 -5.52
N ILE A 98 1.29 3.16 -5.34
CA ILE A 98 -0.12 3.32 -5.01
C ILE A 98 -0.30 2.98 -3.54
N VAL A 99 -0.90 3.90 -2.79
CA VAL A 99 -1.16 3.74 -1.35
C VAL A 99 -2.66 3.86 -1.09
N GLY A 100 -3.24 2.89 -0.40
CA GLY A 100 -4.62 3.00 0.10
C GLY A 100 -4.70 3.90 1.32
N HIS A 101 -5.74 4.73 1.40
CA HIS A 101 -6.01 5.57 2.56
C HIS A 101 -7.47 5.42 2.99
N LEU A 102 -7.68 4.91 4.21
CA LEU A 102 -9.00 4.76 4.81
C LEU A 102 -9.47 6.10 5.38
N VAL A 103 -10.57 6.65 4.86
CA VAL A 103 -11.15 7.89 5.37
C VAL A 103 -12.31 7.52 6.31
N MET A 104 -12.11 7.65 7.63
CA MET A 104 -13.18 7.50 8.61
C MET A 104 -13.85 8.84 8.90
N GLY A 105 -15.19 8.89 8.81
CA GLY A 105 -15.98 10.09 9.07
C GLY A 105 -16.12 10.41 10.56
N SER A 106 -15.16 11.12 11.18
CA SER A 106 -15.47 12.05 12.28
C SER A 106 -14.35 13.07 12.48
N LEU A 107 -14.66 14.37 12.32
CA LEU A 107 -13.68 15.47 12.34
C LEU A 107 -13.06 15.77 13.71
N THR A 108 -13.54 15.17 14.80
CA THR A 108 -13.13 15.55 16.18
C THR A 108 -12.16 14.57 16.85
N GLY A 109 -11.65 13.57 16.13
CA GLY A 109 -10.62 12.62 16.61
C GLY A 109 -9.37 12.52 15.73
N GLN A 110 -9.22 13.36 14.70
CA GLN A 110 -8.31 13.13 13.57
C GLN A 110 -6.90 13.75 13.68
N ALA A 111 -6.54 14.38 14.80
CA ALA A 111 -5.29 15.14 14.89
C ALA A 111 -4.02 14.33 15.28
N LEU A 112 -4.08 12.99 15.36
CA LEU A 112 -2.89 12.21 15.76
C LEU A 112 -2.69 10.86 15.05
N HIS A 113 -3.33 10.66 13.90
CA HIS A 113 -3.05 9.47 13.09
C HIS A 113 -2.22 9.88 11.87
N GLN A 114 -0.92 9.64 12.00
CA GLN A 114 0.11 9.73 10.98
C GLN A 114 -0.39 9.13 9.66
N ASN A 115 -0.71 9.97 8.67
CA ASN A 115 -1.10 9.47 7.36
C ASN A 115 0.15 8.83 6.72
N ALA A 116 0.20 7.51 6.71
CA ALA A 116 1.29 6.74 6.10
C ALA A 116 1.56 7.16 4.65
N ALA A 117 0.52 7.58 3.90
CA ALA A 117 0.67 8.11 2.55
C ALA A 117 1.41 9.46 2.52
N VAL A 118 1.19 10.33 3.52
CA VAL A 118 1.93 11.60 3.65
C VAL A 118 3.38 11.33 4.01
N ALA A 119 3.63 10.49 5.02
CA ALA A 119 4.98 10.12 5.44
C ALA A 119 5.77 9.48 4.28
N LEU A 120 5.14 8.56 3.54
CA LEU A 120 5.74 7.94 2.38
C LEU A 120 5.99 8.94 1.25
N ASN A 121 5.02 9.79 0.94
CA ASN A 121 5.20 10.80 -0.09
C ASN A 121 6.34 11.75 0.23
N PHE A 122 6.57 12.10 1.51
CA PHE A 122 7.75 12.86 1.94
C PHE A 122 9.04 12.04 1.85
N ALA A 123 9.00 10.78 2.29
CA ALA A 123 10.17 9.91 2.28
C ALA A 123 10.71 9.63 0.88
N LEU A 124 9.86 9.66 -0.17
CA LEU A 124 10.25 9.33 -1.54
C LEU A 124 10.55 10.55 -2.43
N GLN A 125 10.55 11.77 -1.90
CA GLN A 125 10.71 13.00 -2.73
C GLN A 125 12.10 13.19 -3.31
N ASP A 126 13.10 12.59 -2.66
CA ASP A 126 14.50 12.61 -3.07
C ASP A 126 14.79 11.63 -4.22
N ILE A 127 13.94 10.63 -4.44
CA ILE A 127 14.10 9.67 -5.53
C ILE A 127 13.47 10.22 -6.82
N GLU A 128 14.30 10.52 -7.81
CA GLU A 128 13.82 10.97 -9.11
C GLU A 128 12.94 9.92 -9.81
N ARG A 129 11.88 10.39 -10.49
CA ARG A 129 10.98 9.57 -11.32
C ARG A 129 10.12 8.58 -10.51
N VAL A 130 9.91 8.87 -9.23
CA VAL A 130 8.89 8.23 -8.41
C VAL A 130 7.62 9.09 -8.39
N ALA A 131 6.47 8.47 -8.63
CA ALA A 131 5.16 9.09 -8.49
C ALA A 131 4.34 8.33 -7.46
N VAL A 132 3.75 9.04 -6.50
CA VAL A 132 2.90 8.45 -5.47
C VAL A 132 1.43 8.81 -5.75
N THR A 133 0.53 7.83 -5.66
CA THR A 133 -0.91 8.03 -5.79
C THR A 133 -1.62 7.48 -4.58
N THR A 134 -2.42 8.33 -3.94
CA THR A 134 -3.24 7.95 -2.80
C THR A 134 -4.65 7.63 -3.26
N VAL A 135 -5.13 6.43 -2.95
CA VAL A 135 -6.49 5.97 -3.26
C VAL A 135 -7.32 6.00 -1.99
N ALA A 136 -8.27 6.92 -1.92
CA ALA A 136 -9.15 7.05 -0.76
C ALA A 136 -10.26 5.99 -0.81
N TYR A 137 -10.46 5.27 0.30
CA TYR A 137 -11.63 4.42 0.52
C TYR A 137 -12.45 5.01 1.67
N GLN A 138 -13.66 5.49 1.34
CA GLN A 138 -14.62 5.99 2.32
C GLN A 138 -15.44 4.82 2.84
N LEU A 139 -15.45 4.62 4.16
CA LEU A 139 -16.37 3.67 4.78
C LEU A 139 -17.73 4.34 4.92
N ASP A 140 -18.75 3.77 4.29
CA ASP A 140 -20.14 4.12 4.60
C ASP A 140 -20.47 3.66 6.03
N ALA A 141 -21.35 4.40 6.71
CA ALA A 141 -21.63 4.16 8.14
C ALA A 141 -22.08 2.71 8.45
N GLU A 142 -22.71 2.02 7.49
CA GLU A 142 -23.10 0.61 7.63
C GLU A 142 -21.89 -0.34 7.61
N THR A 143 -20.88 -0.08 6.77
CA THR A 143 -19.67 -0.91 6.65
C THR A 143 -18.78 -0.80 7.90
N VAL A 144 -18.82 0.34 8.60
CA VAL A 144 -18.11 0.54 9.88
C VAL A 144 -18.66 -0.36 10.98
N VAL A 145 -19.99 -0.51 11.05
CA VAL A 145 -20.68 -1.34 12.06
C VAL A 145 -20.33 -2.82 11.85
N GLU A 146 -20.31 -3.26 10.60
CA GLU A 146 -19.95 -4.65 10.24
C GLU A 146 -18.46 -4.94 10.53
N ALA A 147 -17.56 -4.01 10.18
CA ALA A 147 -16.13 -4.14 10.48
C ALA A 147 -15.81 -4.10 12.00
N GLN A 148 -16.62 -3.40 12.80
CA GLN A 148 -16.51 -3.41 14.27
C GLN A 148 -17.07 -4.69 14.89
N ALA A 149 -18.14 -5.25 14.34
CA ALA A 149 -18.72 -6.51 14.79
C ALA A 149 -17.78 -7.71 14.56
N ASP A 150 -17.11 -7.78 13.41
CA ASP A 150 -16.11 -8.82 13.10
C ASP A 150 -14.93 -8.78 14.06
N LYS A 151 -14.47 -7.57 14.43
CA LYS A 151 -13.37 -7.37 15.38
C LYS A 151 -13.73 -7.82 16.81
N GLN A 152 -14.99 -7.67 17.23
CA GLN A 152 -15.46 -8.12 18.54
C GLN A 152 -15.80 -9.61 18.57
N GLY A 153 -16.28 -10.18 17.44
CA GLY A 153 -16.55 -11.61 17.29
C GLY A 153 -15.29 -12.48 17.34
N LEU A 154 -14.15 -12.00 16.80
CA LEU A 154 -12.87 -12.70 16.87
C LEU A 154 -12.21 -12.69 18.26
N LEU A 155 -12.52 -11.71 19.12
CA LEU A 155 -12.01 -11.62 20.49
C LEU A 155 -12.82 -12.43 21.51
N SER A 156 -13.92 -13.05 21.05
CA SER A 156 -14.89 -13.77 21.88
C SER A 156 -14.86 -15.29 21.66
N ARG A 157 -13.83 -15.82 20.99
CA ARG A 157 -13.65 -17.25 20.71
C ARG A 157 -12.28 -17.75 21.12
#